data_AF-A0A2V8QRC9-F1
#
_entry.id   AF-A0A2V8QRC9-F1
#
_cell.length_a   1.000
_cell.length_b   1.000
_cell.length_c   1.000
_cell.angle_alpha   90.00
_cell.angle_beta   90.00
_cell.angle_gamma   90.00
#
_symmetry.space_group_name_H-M   'P 1'
#
loop_
_entity.id
_entity.type
_entity.pdbx_description
1 polymer ?
#
loop_
_entity_poly.entity_id
_entity_poly.type
_entity_poly.pdbx_seq_one_letter_code
_entity_poly.pdbx_strand_id
1 'polypeptide(L)'
;MNRKRPSALLLLLLIVSILSTGMPRLAAAQQSNNLSFDSLAEGEVVNGFRTEAMYLNDADKPFGARLRHVRTGFTLDFLEIQSVPQVFAWVNSFPVSERGEPHTQEHLLLGKGNVGRAHSGLEGMSLAVSTAFTQQWRTCYQFDTAAGPDVFYK
;
A
#
# COMPACT_ATOMS: atom_id res chain seq x y z
N MET A 1 -44.05 -25.58 47.82
CA MET A 1 -43.35 -24.86 46.72
C MET A 1 -42.04 -25.57 46.41
N ASN A 2 -42.03 -26.49 45.43
CA ASN A 2 -40.83 -27.25 45.04
C ASN A 2 -40.13 -26.57 43.86
N ARG A 3 -38.99 -25.93 44.11
CA ARG A 3 -38.11 -25.40 43.04
C ARG A 3 -37.33 -26.56 42.42
N LYS A 4 -37.61 -26.88 41.15
CA LYS A 4 -36.84 -27.84 40.36
C LYS A 4 -35.45 -27.26 40.10
N ARG A 5 -34.40 -27.98 40.50
CA ARG A 5 -33.00 -27.61 40.21
C ARG A 5 -32.71 -27.93 38.74
N PRO A 6 -32.08 -27.02 37.97
CA PRO A 6 -31.70 -27.33 36.60
C PRO A 6 -30.61 -28.40 36.57
N SER A 7 -30.73 -29.34 35.63
CA SER A 7 -29.83 -30.49 35.46
C SER A 7 -28.42 -30.00 35.09
N ALA A 8 -27.39 -30.55 35.75
CA ALA A 8 -25.98 -30.21 35.53
C ALA A 8 -25.53 -30.38 34.07
N LEU A 9 -26.21 -31.26 33.32
CA LEU A 9 -25.98 -31.48 31.89
C LEU A 9 -26.35 -30.26 31.03
N LEU A 10 -27.39 -29.54 31.43
CA LEU A 10 -27.86 -28.33 30.71
C LEU A 10 -26.91 -27.15 30.94
N LEU A 11 -26.29 -27.09 32.13
CA LEU A 11 -25.29 -26.07 32.46
C LEU A 11 -23.96 -26.33 31.72
N LEU A 12 -23.57 -27.59 31.55
CA LEU A 12 -22.36 -27.98 30.83
C LEU A 12 -22.47 -27.68 29.32
N LEU A 13 -23.62 -27.95 28.71
CA LEU A 13 -23.86 -27.66 27.29
C LEU A 13 -23.85 -26.16 26.99
N LEU A 14 -24.34 -25.33 27.92
CA LEU A 14 -24.32 -23.87 27.75
C LEU A 14 -22.89 -23.29 27.81
N ILE A 15 -22.00 -23.89 28.62
CA ILE A 15 -20.60 -23.45 28.77
C ILE A 15 -19.79 -23.79 27.51
N VAL A 16 -20.05 -24.93 26.87
CA VAL A 16 -19.34 -25.35 25.64
C VAL A 16 -19.74 -24.49 24.43
N SER A 17 -20.99 -24.02 24.35
CA SER A 17 -21.45 -23.11 23.29
C SER A 17 -20.90 -21.69 23.41
N ILE A 18 -20.57 -21.22 24.62
CA ILE A 18 -19.99 -19.87 24.82
C ILE A 18 -18.49 -19.86 24.51
N LEU A 19 -17.80 -20.99 24.66
CA LEU A 19 -16.36 -21.11 24.35
C LEU A 19 -16.06 -21.23 22.85
N SER A 20 -17.05 -21.52 22.01
CA SER A 20 -16.85 -21.79 20.57
C SER A 20 -17.24 -20.61 19.66
N THR A 21 -17.93 -19.58 20.17
CA THR A 21 -18.39 -18.43 19.37
C THR A 21 -17.58 -17.15 19.59
N GLY A 22 -16.52 -17.20 20.40
CA GLY A 22 -15.83 -16.01 20.90
C GLY A 22 -14.36 -15.88 20.52
N MET A 23 -13.80 -16.73 19.65
CA MET A 23 -12.47 -16.43 19.12
C MET A 23 -12.62 -15.31 18.08
N PRO A 24 -12.08 -14.09 18.32
CA PRO A 24 -11.84 -13.20 17.22
C PRO A 24 -10.99 -14.00 16.24
N ARG A 25 -11.34 -13.99 14.96
CA ARG A 25 -10.39 -14.36 13.92
C ARG A 25 -9.18 -13.47 14.18
N LEU A 26 -8.17 -14.02 14.85
CA LEU A 26 -6.83 -13.45 14.85
C LEU A 26 -6.58 -13.18 13.38
N ALA A 27 -6.43 -11.89 13.05
CA ALA A 27 -6.07 -11.45 11.73
C ALA A 27 -5.04 -12.45 11.23
N ALA A 28 -5.34 -13.12 10.11
CA ALA A 28 -4.37 -13.99 9.50
C ALA A 28 -3.11 -13.14 9.42
N ALA A 29 -2.09 -13.51 10.22
CA ALA A 29 -0.80 -12.87 10.13
C ALA A 29 -0.47 -12.98 8.66
N GLN A 30 -0.40 -11.84 7.99
CA GLN A 30 -0.07 -11.80 6.59
C GLN A 30 1.33 -12.38 6.55
N GLN A 31 1.41 -13.67 6.25
CA GLN A 31 2.67 -14.36 6.04
C GLN A 31 3.29 -13.51 4.94
N SER A 32 4.29 -12.71 5.30
CA SER A 32 5.08 -11.99 4.33
C SER A 32 5.85 -13.08 3.60
N ASN A 33 5.18 -13.73 2.65
CA ASN A 33 5.86 -14.41 1.59
C ASN A 33 6.66 -13.30 0.94
N ASN A 34 7.95 -13.23 1.27
CA ASN A 34 8.89 -12.36 0.59
C ASN A 34 8.80 -12.77 -0.88
N LEU A 35 8.02 -12.00 -1.64
CA LEU A 35 7.88 -12.20 -3.07
C LEU A 35 9.23 -11.85 -3.67
N SER A 36 9.94 -12.87 -4.16
CA SER A 36 11.14 -12.66 -4.95
C SER A 36 10.74 -12.46 -6.41
N PHE A 37 11.40 -11.55 -7.10
CA PHE A 37 11.25 -11.43 -8.55
C PHE A 37 11.58 -12.73 -9.30
N ASP A 38 12.45 -13.59 -8.76
CA ASP A 38 12.76 -14.91 -9.35
C ASP A 38 11.53 -15.83 -9.40
N SER A 39 10.52 -15.56 -8.57
CA SER A 39 9.28 -16.34 -8.52
C SER A 39 8.17 -15.79 -9.40
N LEU A 40 8.33 -14.59 -9.97
CA LEU A 40 7.31 -13.96 -10.80
C LEU A 40 7.45 -14.38 -12.26
N ALA A 41 6.33 -14.78 -12.87
CA ALA A 41 6.23 -14.97 -14.31
C ALA A 41 5.31 -13.94 -14.96
N GLU A 42 5.57 -13.60 -16.24
CA GLU A 42 4.66 -12.77 -17.02
C GLU A 42 3.27 -13.41 -17.11
N GLY A 43 2.23 -12.59 -16.96
CA GLY A 43 0.83 -13.01 -16.93
C GLY A 43 0.34 -13.54 -15.57
N GLU A 44 1.25 -13.87 -14.64
CA GLU A 44 0.89 -14.31 -13.29
C GLU A 44 0.19 -13.19 -12.51
N VAL A 45 -0.77 -13.56 -11.65
CA VAL A 45 -1.47 -12.62 -10.76
C VAL A 45 -1.10 -12.90 -9.31
N VAL A 46 -0.48 -11.92 -8.66
CA VAL A 46 -0.06 -11.97 -7.26
C VAL A 46 -0.62 -10.76 -6.52
N ASN A 47 -1.30 -10.98 -5.38
CA ASN A 47 -1.89 -9.92 -4.56
C ASN A 47 -2.74 -8.90 -5.35
N GLY A 48 -3.43 -9.36 -6.40
CA GLY A 48 -4.28 -8.52 -7.26
C GLY A 48 -3.54 -7.74 -8.34
N PHE A 49 -2.23 -7.92 -8.49
CA PHE A 49 -1.43 -7.37 -9.58
C PHE A 49 -1.05 -8.47 -10.56
N ARG A 50 -1.25 -8.20 -11.85
CA ARG A 50 -0.74 -9.03 -12.94
C ARG A 50 0.65 -8.55 -13.35
N THR A 51 1.60 -9.46 -13.48
CA THR A 51 2.92 -9.17 -14.06
C THR A 51 2.78 -8.96 -15.57
N GLU A 52 3.11 -7.77 -16.07
CA GLU A 52 3.05 -7.44 -17.50
C GLU A 52 4.41 -7.53 -18.19
N ALA A 53 5.50 -7.27 -17.47
CA ALA A 53 6.86 -7.39 -17.96
C ALA A 53 7.83 -7.61 -16.80
N MET A 54 8.90 -8.35 -17.05
CA MET A 54 10.04 -8.50 -16.13
C MET A 54 11.21 -7.61 -16.56
N TYR A 55 11.84 -6.94 -15.61
CA TYR A 55 13.04 -6.14 -15.85
C TYR A 55 14.27 -6.91 -15.38
N LEU A 56 15.24 -7.05 -16.28
CA LEU A 56 16.47 -7.79 -16.05
C LEU A 56 17.64 -6.83 -15.85
N ASN A 57 18.59 -7.21 -15.00
CA ASN A 57 19.87 -6.53 -14.85
C ASN A 57 20.87 -6.99 -15.93
N ASP A 58 22.13 -6.54 -15.80
CA ASP A 58 23.23 -6.87 -16.72
C ASP A 58 23.70 -8.33 -16.67
N ALA A 59 23.26 -9.09 -15.67
CA ALA A 59 23.50 -10.52 -15.53
C ALA A 59 22.28 -11.37 -15.92
N ASP A 60 21.32 -10.79 -16.65
CA ASP A 60 20.04 -11.40 -17.06
C ASP A 60 19.19 -11.90 -15.88
N LYS A 61 19.39 -11.34 -14.69
CA LYS A 61 18.58 -11.68 -13.50
C LYS A 61 17.46 -10.67 -13.29
N PRO A 62 16.26 -11.13 -12.88
CA PRO A 62 15.18 -10.22 -12.49
C PRO A 62 15.60 -9.27 -11.36
N PHE A 63 15.36 -7.97 -11.54
CA PHE A 63 15.52 -6.95 -10.49
C PHE A 63 14.31 -6.00 -10.41
N GLY A 64 13.29 -6.24 -11.22
CA GLY A 64 12.13 -5.38 -11.32
C GLY A 64 11.01 -6.01 -12.12
N ALA A 65 9.83 -5.41 -12.04
CA ALA A 65 8.69 -5.80 -12.86
C ALA A 65 7.76 -4.62 -13.11
N ARG A 66 7.08 -4.67 -14.26
CA ARG A 66 5.84 -3.92 -14.47
C ARG A 66 4.67 -4.76 -13.98
N LEU A 67 3.90 -4.18 -13.08
CA LEU A 67 2.73 -4.78 -12.48
C LEU A 67 1.50 -3.95 -12.83
N ARG A 68 0.38 -4.60 -13.18
CA ARG A 68 -0.92 -3.94 -13.34
C ARG A 68 -1.93 -4.47 -12.34
N HIS A 69 -2.46 -3.58 -11.51
CA HIS A 69 -3.54 -3.94 -10.60
C HIS A 69 -4.80 -4.32 -11.40
N VAL A 70 -5.28 -5.55 -11.21
CA VAL A 70 -6.33 -6.15 -12.04
C VAL A 70 -7.64 -5.38 -11.94
N ARG A 71 -7.97 -4.84 -10.76
CA ARG A 71 -9.25 -4.15 -10.53
C ARG A 71 -9.26 -2.70 -11.04
N THR A 72 -8.17 -1.96 -10.83
CA THR A 72 -8.14 -0.50 -11.12
C THR A 72 -7.39 -0.15 -12.40
N GLY A 73 -6.64 -1.10 -12.95
CA GLY A 73 -5.72 -0.83 -14.06
C GLY A 73 -4.48 -0.02 -13.66
N PHE A 74 -4.27 0.27 -12.37
CA PHE A 74 -3.09 1.00 -11.89
C PHE A 74 -1.81 0.27 -12.29
N THR A 75 -0.89 1.00 -12.93
CA THR A 75 0.44 0.49 -13.30
C THR A 75 1.42 0.82 -12.18
N LEU A 76 2.14 -0.19 -11.71
CA LEU A 76 3.26 -0.06 -10.79
C LEU A 76 4.50 -0.63 -11.48
N ASP A 77 5.50 0.22 -11.69
CA ASP A 77 6.85 -0.23 -12.02
C ASP A 77 7.64 -0.33 -10.71
N PHE A 78 8.01 -1.55 -10.31
CA PHE A 78 8.75 -1.79 -9.07
C PHE A 78 10.16 -2.29 -9.39
N LEU A 79 11.17 -1.68 -8.78
CA LEU A 79 12.59 -1.93 -9.02
C LEU A 79 13.32 -2.13 -7.68
N GLU A 80 14.13 -3.17 -7.58
CA GLU A 80 15.08 -3.37 -6.48
C GLU A 80 16.46 -2.88 -6.91
N ILE A 81 16.82 -1.68 -6.47
CA ILE A 81 18.10 -1.04 -6.76
C ILE A 81 18.84 -0.71 -5.48
N GLN A 82 20.16 -0.50 -5.59
CA GLN A 82 21.02 -0.08 -4.48
C GLN A 82 20.80 1.41 -4.16
N SER A 83 19.67 1.73 -3.54
CA SER A 83 19.29 3.09 -3.15
C SER A 83 18.44 3.08 -1.87
N VAL A 84 18.15 4.27 -1.36
CA VAL A 84 17.09 4.43 -0.34
C VAL A 84 15.73 4.10 -0.95
N PRO A 85 14.73 3.67 -0.14
CA PRO A 85 13.35 3.57 -0.59
C PRO A 85 12.87 4.91 -1.16
N GLN A 86 12.34 4.86 -2.38
CA GLN A 86 11.89 6.05 -3.10
C GLN A 86 10.72 5.70 -4.02
N VAL A 87 9.86 6.68 -4.26
CA VAL A 87 8.71 6.58 -5.15
C VAL A 87 8.67 7.79 -6.06
N PHE A 88 8.32 7.52 -7.32
CA PHE A 88 7.91 8.53 -8.28
C PHE A 88 6.51 8.16 -8.78
N ALA A 89 5.53 8.99 -8.47
CA ALA A 89 4.14 8.82 -8.89
C ALA A 89 3.73 9.99 -9.80
N TRP A 90 2.87 9.72 -10.78
CA TRP A 90 2.25 10.78 -11.54
C TRP A 90 0.80 10.46 -11.86
N VAL A 91 0.04 11.52 -12.11
CA VAL A 91 -1.33 11.45 -12.60
C VAL A 91 -1.44 12.26 -13.88
N ASN A 92 -2.19 11.75 -14.86
CA ASN A 92 -2.51 12.53 -16.05
C ASN A 92 -3.41 13.70 -15.64
N SER A 93 -3.04 14.90 -16.05
CA SER A 93 -3.65 16.14 -15.57
C SER A 93 -3.66 17.19 -16.67
N PHE A 94 -4.34 16.87 -17.78
CA PHE A 94 -4.48 17.78 -18.91
C PHE A 94 -5.19 19.07 -18.47
N PRO A 95 -4.61 20.25 -18.71
CA PRO A 95 -5.27 21.51 -18.41
C PRO A 95 -6.51 21.67 -19.28
N VAL A 96 -7.60 22.13 -18.68
CA VAL A 96 -8.85 22.47 -19.39
C VAL A 96 -8.95 23.98 -19.65
N SER A 97 -8.05 24.76 -19.07
CA SER A 97 -7.89 26.20 -19.30
C SER A 97 -6.48 26.67 -18.92
N GLU A 98 -6.18 27.95 -19.17
CA GLU A 98 -4.89 28.59 -18.85
C GLU A 98 -4.81 29.10 -17.41
N ARG A 99 -5.63 28.57 -16.50
CA ARG A 99 -5.69 29.04 -15.10
C ARG A 99 -4.79 28.24 -14.15
N GLY A 100 -4.06 27.26 -14.67
CA GLY A 100 -3.12 26.47 -13.88
C GLY A 100 -3.83 25.59 -12.85
N GLU A 101 -5.00 25.04 -13.17
CA GLU A 101 -5.76 24.18 -12.26
C GLU A 101 -4.96 22.96 -11.78
N PRO A 102 -4.25 22.21 -12.65
CA PRO A 102 -3.42 21.08 -12.20
C PRO A 102 -2.32 21.51 -11.22
N HIS A 103 -1.64 22.64 -11.52
CA HIS A 103 -0.60 23.18 -10.65
C HIS A 103 -1.18 23.66 -9.33
N THR A 104 -2.33 24.33 -9.34
CA THR A 104 -3.02 24.71 -8.10
C THR A 104 -3.37 23.47 -7.27
N GLN A 105 -3.90 22.42 -7.91
CA GLN A 105 -4.27 21.19 -7.23
C GLN A 105 -3.06 20.46 -6.61
N GLU A 106 -1.89 20.46 -7.27
CA GLU A 106 -0.63 19.94 -6.73
C GLU A 106 -0.31 20.54 -5.35
N HIS A 107 -0.27 21.88 -5.27
CA HIS A 107 0.00 22.60 -4.02
C HIS A 107 -1.07 22.33 -2.95
N LEU A 108 -2.34 22.31 -3.36
CA LEU A 108 -3.44 22.11 -2.43
C LEU A 108 -3.46 20.68 -1.86
N LEU A 109 -3.10 19.67 -2.65
CA LEU A 109 -3.04 18.28 -2.18
C LEU A 109 -2.00 18.11 -1.07
N LEU A 110 -0.82 18.72 -1.24
CA LEU A 110 0.30 18.59 -0.31
C LEU A 110 0.17 19.52 0.91
N GLY A 111 -0.41 20.71 0.75
CA GLY A 111 -0.40 21.74 1.80
C GLY A 111 -1.73 21.96 2.51
N LYS A 112 -2.88 21.58 1.92
CA LYS A 112 -4.20 21.97 2.43
C LYS A 112 -4.94 20.81 3.10
N GLY A 113 -5.73 21.17 4.11
CA GLY A 113 -6.56 20.22 4.86
C GLY A 113 -5.75 19.40 5.88
N ASN A 114 -6.41 18.44 6.51
CA ASN A 114 -5.79 17.64 7.55
C ASN A 114 -4.73 16.67 6.99
N VAL A 115 -4.94 16.17 5.77
CA VAL A 115 -4.01 15.24 5.10
C VAL A 115 -2.72 15.94 4.71
N GLY A 116 -2.79 17.09 4.02
CA GLY A 116 -1.60 17.85 3.62
C GLY A 116 -0.76 18.28 4.83
N ARG A 117 -1.40 18.82 5.87
CA ARG A 117 -0.69 19.17 7.12
C ARG A 117 -0.04 17.97 7.81
N ALA A 118 -0.71 16.82 7.82
CA ALA A 118 -0.12 15.60 8.38
C ALA A 118 1.09 15.14 7.55
N HIS A 119 1.00 15.19 6.22
CA HIS A 119 2.11 14.88 5.32
C HIS A 119 3.32 15.79 5.57
N SER A 120 3.13 17.12 5.58
CA SER A 120 4.22 18.07 5.86
C SER A 120 4.84 17.87 7.25
N GLY A 121 4.04 17.50 8.26
CA GLY A 121 4.57 17.18 9.59
C GLY A 121 5.41 15.89 9.60
N LEU A 122 4.94 14.86 8.89
CA LEU A 122 5.64 13.58 8.79
C LEU A 122 6.97 13.70 8.04
N GLU A 123 7.05 14.52 7.00
CA GLU A 123 8.26 14.70 6.19
C GLU A 123 9.46 15.08 7.07
N GLY A 124 9.30 16.10 7.92
CA GLY A 124 10.35 16.52 8.86
C GLY A 124 10.70 15.48 9.92
N MET A 125 9.76 14.61 10.31
CA MET A 125 9.97 13.57 11.33
C MET A 125 10.58 12.28 10.78
N SER A 126 10.54 12.10 9.46
CA SER A 126 10.90 10.84 8.79
C SER A 126 12.21 10.91 8.02
N LEU A 127 12.97 12.02 8.12
CA LEU A 127 14.13 12.28 7.25
C LEU A 127 13.77 12.09 5.77
N ALA A 128 12.52 12.41 5.41
CA ALA A 128 12.04 12.31 4.05
C ALA A 128 12.34 13.59 3.29
N VAL A 129 12.56 13.44 1.99
CA VAL A 129 12.62 14.54 1.04
C VAL A 129 11.52 14.29 0.03
N SER A 130 10.69 15.30 -0.21
CA SER A 130 9.65 15.25 -1.24
C SER A 130 9.72 16.45 -2.18
N THR A 131 9.24 16.24 -3.40
CA THR A 131 9.03 17.31 -4.37
C THR A 131 7.83 16.98 -5.25
N ALA A 132 7.22 18.01 -5.80
CA ALA A 132 6.15 17.88 -6.78
C ALA A 132 6.33 18.94 -7.87
N PHE A 133 5.83 18.59 -9.06
CA PHE A 133 5.81 19.51 -10.19
C PHE A 133 4.75 19.12 -11.21
N THR A 134 4.22 20.14 -11.90
CA THR A 134 3.18 19.99 -12.91
C THR A 134 3.79 20.25 -14.28
N GLN A 135 3.67 19.24 -15.15
CA GLN A 135 4.00 19.31 -16.58
C GLN A 135 2.73 19.53 -17.41
N GLN A 136 2.90 19.65 -18.73
CA GLN A 136 1.80 19.92 -19.66
C GLN A 136 0.65 18.89 -19.60
N TRP A 137 0.96 17.62 -19.32
CA TRP A 137 -0.01 16.52 -19.39
C TRP A 137 -0.07 15.67 -18.12
N ARG A 138 0.76 15.97 -17.11
CA ARG A 138 0.80 15.22 -15.85
C ARG A 138 1.29 16.08 -14.69
N THR A 139 0.87 15.71 -13.49
CA THR A 139 1.43 16.19 -12.23
C THR A 139 2.18 15.04 -11.58
N CYS A 140 3.40 15.32 -11.14
CA CYS A 140 4.32 14.34 -10.58
C CYS A 140 4.57 14.61 -9.10
N TYR A 141 4.76 13.55 -8.34
CA TYR A 141 5.09 13.55 -6.93
C TYR A 141 6.24 12.56 -6.71
N GLN A 142 7.30 13.04 -6.08
CA GLN A 142 8.46 12.24 -5.74
C GLN A 142 8.71 12.33 -4.25
N PHE A 143 9.04 11.20 -3.61
CA PHE A 143 9.55 11.19 -2.25
C PHE A 143 10.52 10.04 -2.02
N ASP A 144 11.45 10.26 -1.11
CA ASP A 144 12.39 9.27 -0.60
C ASP A 144 12.67 9.50 0.89
N THR A 145 13.20 8.49 1.57
CA THR A 145 13.65 8.64 2.96
C THR A 145 14.93 7.86 3.24
N ALA A 146 15.90 8.55 3.83
CA ALA A 146 17.13 7.95 4.33
C ALA A 146 16.93 7.17 5.64
N ALA A 147 15.78 7.28 6.29
CA ALA A 147 15.48 6.59 7.55
C ALA A 147 15.15 5.09 7.37
N GLY A 148 15.10 4.61 6.13
CA GLY A 148 14.97 3.20 5.79
C GLY A 148 13.52 2.69 5.68
N PRO A 149 13.34 1.39 5.33
CA PRO A 149 12.03 0.82 4.99
C PRO A 149 10.97 0.94 6.10
N ASP A 150 11.38 0.80 7.36
CA ASP A 150 10.47 0.86 8.51
C ASP A 150 9.82 2.23 8.70
N VAL A 151 10.46 3.29 8.19
CA VAL A 151 9.91 4.64 8.20
C VAL A 151 9.18 4.93 6.89
N PHE A 152 9.68 4.42 5.76
CA PHE A 152 9.10 4.63 4.44
C PHE A 152 7.66 4.10 4.30
N TYR A 153 7.35 2.95 4.90
CA TYR A 153 6.04 2.28 4.75
C TYR A 153 5.02 2.63 5.85
N LYS A 154 5.26 3.67 6.67
CA LYS A 154 4.37 4.08 7.76
C LYS A 154 3.32 5.11 7.35
#